data_AF-Q50K93-F1
#
_entry.id   AF-Q50K93-F1
#
_cell.length_a   1.000
_cell.length_b   1.000
_cell.length_c   1.000
_cell.angle_alpha   90.00
_cell.angle_beta   90.00
_cell.angle_gamma   90.00
#
_symmetry.space_group_name_H-M   'P 1'
#
loop_
_entity.id
_entity.type
_entity.pdbx_description
1 polymer ?
#
loop_
_entity_poly.entity_id
_entity_poly.type
_entity_poly.pdbx_seq_one_letter_code
_entity_poly.pdbx_strand_id
1 'polypeptide(L)'
;ISRVSSVYDVLLEDRQWEFGCRTENVTQTCSTSGYANDFGLPLSYSCPGKKVLTGIRSYHDNQIEDRRFTFRCCDVMSKATTGCHVSEQVNQFNGPMLLEVSAGQAIKGAISQHDVAF
;
A
#
# COMPACT_ATOMS: atom_id res chain seq x y z
N ILE A 1 -6.13 7.39 0.31
CA ILE A 1 -6.65 6.06 0.76
C ILE A 1 -6.77 6.10 2.28
N SER A 2 -7.90 5.65 2.82
CA SER A 2 -8.19 5.68 4.26
C SER A 2 -8.32 4.30 4.90
N ARG A 3 -8.52 3.27 4.07
CA ARG A 3 -8.64 1.88 4.50
C ARG A 3 -8.06 0.96 3.45
N VAL A 4 -7.34 -0.07 3.88
CA VAL A 4 -6.97 -1.21 3.04
C VAL A 4 -7.31 -2.46 3.81
N SER A 5 -8.11 -3.34 3.22
CA SER A 5 -8.30 -4.69 3.74
C SER A 5 -8.04 -5.73 2.68
N SER A 6 -7.68 -6.92 3.12
CA SER A 6 -7.51 -8.07 2.25
C SER A 6 -7.84 -9.36 2.97
N VAL A 7 -8.38 -10.31 2.23
CA VAL A 7 -8.52 -11.70 2.65
C VAL A 7 -7.66 -12.58 1.75
N TYR A 8 -7.05 -13.61 2.33
CA TYR A 8 -6.28 -14.60 1.59
C TYR A 8 -7.16 -15.82 1.31
N ASP A 9 -7.19 -16.25 0.04
CA ASP A 9 -7.82 -17.48 -0.40
C ASP A 9 -6.74 -18.58 -0.47
N VAL A 10 -6.89 -19.59 0.38
CA VAL A 10 -5.90 -20.68 0.48
C VAL A 10 -5.95 -21.61 -0.74
N LEU A 11 -7.11 -21.73 -1.41
CA LEU A 11 -7.26 -22.63 -2.56
C LEU A 11 -6.68 -22.02 -3.83
N LEU A 12 -6.76 -20.69 -3.95
CA LEU A 12 -6.24 -19.95 -5.10
C LEU A 12 -4.85 -19.35 -4.84
N GLU A 13 -4.36 -19.42 -3.61
CA GLU A 13 -3.11 -18.83 -3.14
C GLU A 13 -2.98 -17.33 -3.46
N ASP A 14 -4.13 -16.62 -3.48
CA ASP A 14 -4.22 -15.20 -3.82
C ASP A 14 -4.99 -14.41 -2.75
N ARG A 15 -4.75 -13.11 -2.73
CA ARG A 15 -5.40 -12.09 -1.92
C ARG A 15 -6.44 -11.33 -2.72
N GLN A 16 -7.65 -11.28 -2.16
CA GLN A 16 -8.67 -10.34 -2.58
C GLN A 16 -8.50 -9.04 -1.79
N TRP A 17 -8.56 -7.89 -2.46
CA TRP A 17 -8.27 -6.58 -1.87
C TRP A 17 -9.51 -5.68 -1.90
N GLU A 18 -9.69 -4.90 -0.84
CA GLU A 18 -10.67 -3.84 -0.76
C GLU A 18 -9.98 -2.54 -0.30
N PHE A 19 -10.23 -1.46 -1.03
CA PHE A 19 -9.65 -0.15 -0.78
C PHE A 19 -10.75 0.85 -0.46
N GLY A 20 -10.70 1.43 0.74
CA GLY A 20 -11.57 2.53 1.14
C GLY A 20 -10.88 3.87 0.95
N CYS A 21 -11.64 4.85 0.45
CA CYS A 21 -11.21 6.24 0.35
C CYS A 21 -12.18 7.17 1.08
N ARG A 22 -11.65 8.28 1.59
CA ARG A 22 -12.43 9.43 2.07
C ARG A 22 -12.11 10.64 1.19
N THR A 23 -13.09 11.53 1.05
CA THR A 23 -12.90 12.80 0.38
C THR A 23 -11.86 13.62 1.14
N GLU A 24 -10.78 13.99 0.45
CA GLU A 24 -9.75 14.89 0.95
C GLU A 24 -9.49 15.95 -0.12
N ASN A 25 -9.06 17.14 0.29
CA ASN A 25 -8.65 18.21 -0.63
C ASN A 25 -7.26 17.89 -1.21
N VAL A 26 -7.16 16.86 -2.05
CA VAL A 26 -5.94 16.55 -2.80
C VAL A 26 -5.79 17.54 -3.96
N THR A 27 -4.58 18.06 -4.16
CA THR A 27 -4.25 18.84 -5.36
C THR A 27 -4.17 17.92 -6.58
N GLN A 28 -4.17 18.50 -7.78
CA GLN A 28 -3.91 17.75 -9.02
C GLN A 28 -2.44 17.36 -9.22
N THR A 29 -1.51 17.79 -8.34
CA THR A 29 -0.09 17.48 -8.45
C THR A 29 0.21 16.07 -7.96
N CYS A 30 0.06 15.12 -8.87
CA CYS A 30 0.25 13.70 -8.61
C CYS A 30 1.37 13.10 -9.44
N SER A 31 2.01 12.06 -8.91
CA SER A 31 3.01 11.26 -9.62
C SER A 31 2.77 9.78 -9.32
N THR A 32 2.98 8.92 -10.31
CA THR A 32 2.96 7.46 -10.13
C THR A 32 4.41 6.97 -10.08
N SER A 33 4.72 6.08 -9.14
CA SER A 33 6.02 5.43 -9.05
C SER A 33 6.24 4.43 -10.20
N GLY A 34 7.48 4.01 -10.39
CA GLY A 34 7.76 2.70 -11.01
C GLY A 34 7.28 1.55 -10.13
N TYR A 35 7.64 0.32 -10.48
CA TYR A 35 7.48 -0.81 -9.56
C TYR A 35 8.30 -0.54 -8.31
N ALA A 36 7.62 -0.59 -7.16
CA ALA A 36 8.16 -0.32 -5.85
C ALA A 36 8.87 -1.54 -5.23
N ASN A 37 8.73 -2.69 -5.87
CA ASN A 37 9.41 -3.93 -5.55
C ASN A 37 9.57 -4.75 -6.83
N ASP A 38 10.57 -5.62 -6.84
CA ASP A 38 10.66 -6.73 -7.79
C ASP A 38 10.03 -8.00 -7.19
N PHE A 39 9.88 -9.02 -8.04
CA PHE A 39 9.38 -10.32 -7.59
C PHE A 39 10.36 -10.98 -6.61
N GLY A 40 9.83 -11.70 -5.62
CA GLY A 40 10.59 -12.35 -4.55
C GLY A 40 11.27 -11.37 -3.59
N LEU A 41 11.01 -10.06 -3.72
CA LEU A 41 11.57 -9.03 -2.86
C LEU A 41 10.48 -8.33 -2.04
N PRO A 42 10.80 -7.93 -0.80
CA PRO A 42 9.86 -7.18 0.02
C PRO A 42 9.52 -5.83 -0.61
N LEU A 43 8.31 -5.38 -0.36
CA LEU A 43 7.88 -4.02 -0.66
C LEU A 43 8.46 -3.06 0.38
N SER A 44 9.04 -1.96 -0.07
CA SER A 44 9.43 -0.84 0.79
C SER A 44 9.29 0.47 0.04
N TYR A 45 8.17 1.17 0.25
CA TYR A 45 7.87 2.38 -0.48
C TYR A 45 7.21 3.44 0.39
N SER A 46 7.62 4.69 0.20
CA SER A 46 7.01 5.86 0.81
C SER A 46 6.87 6.96 -0.25
N CYS A 47 5.69 7.59 -0.31
CA CYS A 47 5.46 8.71 -1.21
C CYS A 47 6.47 9.84 -0.96
N PRO A 48 7.10 10.37 -2.02
CA PRO A 48 8.13 11.38 -1.88
C PRO A 48 7.57 12.70 -1.33
N GLY A 49 8.44 13.45 -0.64
CA GLY A 49 8.11 14.76 -0.11
C GLY A 49 6.90 14.73 0.83
N LYS A 50 5.92 15.60 0.58
CA LYS A 50 4.70 15.74 1.39
C LYS A 50 3.49 14.99 0.81
N LYS A 51 3.69 14.12 -0.18
CA LYS A 51 2.61 13.39 -0.84
C LYS A 51 2.10 12.21 0.00
N VAL A 52 0.88 11.77 -0.30
CA VAL A 52 0.20 10.60 0.29
C VAL A 52 -0.28 9.65 -0.80
N LEU A 53 -0.52 8.38 -0.44
CA LEU A 53 -1.06 7.38 -1.35
C LEU A 53 -2.52 7.70 -1.71
N THR A 54 -2.75 7.82 -3.01
CA THR A 54 -4.07 8.04 -3.60
C THR A 54 -4.48 6.94 -4.57
N GLY A 55 -3.55 6.09 -4.99
CA GLY A 55 -3.85 4.93 -5.84
C GLY A 55 -2.79 3.84 -5.70
N ILE A 56 -3.22 2.61 -5.95
CA ILE A 56 -2.39 1.41 -5.90
C ILE A 56 -2.71 0.63 -7.17
N ARG A 57 -1.68 0.16 -7.87
CA ARG A 57 -1.82 -0.78 -8.98
C ARG A 57 -0.80 -1.88 -8.80
N SER A 58 -1.22 -3.13 -8.93
CA SER A 58 -0.34 -4.29 -8.91
C SER A 58 -0.24 -4.95 -10.30
N TYR A 59 0.83 -5.71 -10.49
CA TYR A 59 0.99 -6.66 -11.59
C TYR A 59 1.37 -8.00 -10.98
N HIS A 60 0.59 -9.03 -11.30
CA HIS A 60 0.82 -10.41 -10.89
C HIS A 60 1.37 -11.20 -12.07
N ASP A 61 2.31 -12.09 -11.80
CA ASP A 61 2.89 -13.02 -12.77
C ASP A 61 2.62 -14.46 -12.33
N ASN A 62 1.90 -15.22 -13.16
CA ASN A 62 1.48 -16.59 -12.83
C ASN A 62 2.60 -17.64 -12.95
N GLN A 63 3.79 -17.30 -13.47
CA GLN A 63 4.92 -18.22 -13.45
C GLN A 63 5.71 -18.09 -12.14
N ILE A 64 5.74 -16.87 -11.58
CA ILE A 64 6.45 -16.57 -10.33
C ILE A 64 5.50 -16.63 -9.12
N GLU A 65 4.20 -16.53 -9.36
CA GLU A 65 3.13 -16.49 -8.34
C GLU A 65 3.32 -15.36 -7.32
N ASP A 66 3.80 -14.20 -7.79
CA ASP A 66 4.08 -13.02 -6.95
C ASP A 66 3.59 -11.71 -7.60
N ARG A 67 3.59 -10.61 -6.85
CA ARG A 67 3.06 -9.29 -7.24
C ARG A 67 4.09 -8.19 -7.08
N ARG A 68 4.17 -7.33 -8.10
CA ARG A 68 4.83 -6.03 -8.01
C ARG A 68 3.82 -4.91 -7.89
N PHE A 69 4.13 -3.90 -7.10
CA PHE A 69 3.21 -2.78 -6.82
C PHE A 69 3.73 -1.47 -7.38
N THR A 70 2.81 -0.62 -7.83
CA THR A 70 3.03 0.78 -8.21
C THR A 70 2.07 1.66 -7.42
N PHE A 71 2.51 2.85 -7.08
CA PHE A 71 1.79 3.75 -6.18
C PHE A 71 1.61 5.12 -6.80
N ARG A 72 0.38 5.62 -6.76
CA ARG A 72 0.07 7.02 -7.08
C ARG A 72 0.13 7.84 -5.81
N CYS A 73 0.92 8.91 -5.86
CA CYS A 73 1.15 9.86 -4.78
C CYS A 73 0.66 11.24 -5.19
N CYS A 74 -0.12 11.93 -4.36
CA CYS A 74 -0.57 13.31 -4.62
C CYS A 74 -0.30 14.22 -3.41
N ASP A 75 -0.12 15.52 -3.65
CA ASP A 75 -0.05 16.50 -2.56
C ASP A 75 -1.45 16.77 -1.98
N VAL A 76 -1.53 16.93 -0.67
CA VAL A 76 -2.75 17.30 0.04
C VAL A 76 -2.72 18.81 0.29
N MET A 77 -3.75 19.53 -0.14
CA MET A 77 -3.88 20.99 0.07
C MET A 77 -3.81 21.31 1.56
N SER A 78 -3.03 22.34 1.90
CA SER A 78 -3.03 22.97 3.24
C SER A 78 -2.83 22.03 4.44
N LYS A 79 -2.36 20.80 4.23
CA LYS A 79 -2.02 19.83 5.28
C LYS A 79 -0.57 19.39 5.14
N ALA A 80 0.22 19.64 6.18
CA ALA A 80 1.56 19.10 6.27
C ALA A 80 1.48 17.61 6.66
N THR A 81 1.98 16.72 5.81
CA THR A 81 2.12 15.29 6.14
C THR A 81 3.37 15.09 7.00
N THR A 82 3.23 15.42 8.29
CA THR A 82 4.28 15.31 9.31
C THR A 82 3.92 14.23 10.32
N GLY A 83 4.88 13.78 11.14
CA GLY A 83 4.63 12.73 12.12
C GLY A 83 4.26 11.39 11.46
N CYS A 84 5.04 10.97 10.45
CA CYS A 84 4.83 9.65 9.85
C CYS A 84 5.24 8.56 10.85
N HIS A 85 4.35 7.62 11.09
CA HIS A 85 4.61 6.44 11.91
C HIS A 85 4.42 5.19 11.05
N VAL A 86 5.35 4.26 11.17
CA VAL A 86 5.18 2.90 10.61
C VAL A 86 4.30 2.15 11.60
N SER A 87 3.23 1.54 11.12
CA SER A 87 2.43 0.65 11.96
C SER A 87 3.23 -0.60 12.29
N GLU A 88 2.83 -1.31 13.36
CA GLU A 88 3.21 -2.71 13.51
C GLU A 88 2.76 -3.54 12.30
N GLN A 89 3.19 -4.81 12.25
CA GLN A 89 2.67 -5.78 11.29
C GLN A 89 1.14 -5.81 11.34
N VAL A 90 0.51 -5.43 10.23
CA VAL A 90 -0.96 -5.33 10.13
C VAL A 90 -1.64 -6.68 9.92
N ASN A 91 -0.85 -7.72 9.64
CA ASN A 91 -1.28 -9.11 9.54
C ASN A 91 -0.09 -10.07 9.75
N GLN A 92 -0.40 -11.36 9.96
CA GLN A 92 0.56 -12.45 9.86
C GLN A 92 0.54 -13.05 8.45
N PHE A 93 1.51 -13.91 8.11
CA PHE A 93 1.49 -14.69 6.87
C PHE A 93 0.16 -15.43 6.71
N ASN A 94 -0.38 -15.45 5.49
CA ASN A 94 -1.70 -16.01 5.13
C ASN A 94 -2.91 -15.41 5.87
N GLY A 95 -2.69 -14.49 6.81
CA GLY A 95 -3.75 -13.82 7.55
C GLY A 95 -4.45 -12.72 6.75
N PRO A 96 -5.68 -12.35 7.15
CA PRO A 96 -6.35 -11.18 6.62
C PRO A 96 -5.61 -9.91 7.04
N MET A 97 -5.67 -8.89 6.19
CA MET A 97 -5.11 -7.57 6.47
C MET A 97 -6.26 -6.59 6.70
N LEU A 98 -6.13 -5.75 7.72
CA LEU A 98 -7.00 -4.59 7.91
C LEU A 98 -6.18 -3.43 8.47
N LEU A 99 -6.06 -2.37 7.67
CA LEU A 99 -5.50 -1.09 8.09
C LEU A 99 -6.54 0.00 7.86
N GLU A 100 -6.90 0.71 8.92
CA GLU A 100 -7.77 1.88 8.89
C GLU A 100 -7.06 3.06 9.56
N VAL A 101 -7.09 4.23 8.93
CA VAL A 101 -6.54 5.45 9.53
C VAL A 101 -7.67 6.38 9.99
N SER A 102 -7.42 7.14 11.07
CA SER A 102 -8.38 8.10 11.61
C SER A 102 -8.59 9.28 10.66
N ALA A 103 -9.67 10.04 10.86
CA ALA A 103 -9.87 11.28 10.12
C ALA A 103 -8.66 12.22 10.32
N GLY A 104 -8.16 12.82 9.23
CA GLY A 104 -6.96 13.65 9.27
C GLY A 104 -5.63 12.90 9.12
N GLN A 105 -5.63 11.57 9.17
CA GLN A 105 -4.47 10.74 8.83
C GLN A 105 -4.56 10.23 7.39
N ALA A 106 -3.41 9.88 6.81
CA ALA A 106 -3.33 9.34 5.47
C ALA A 106 -2.22 8.29 5.38
N ILE A 107 -2.43 7.28 4.53
CA ILE A 107 -1.40 6.29 4.24
C ILE A 107 -0.36 6.93 3.31
N LYS A 108 0.90 6.91 3.72
CA LYS A 108 2.02 7.49 2.95
C LYS A 108 2.82 6.43 2.19
N GLY A 109 2.84 5.21 2.69
CA GLY A 109 3.70 4.15 2.18
C GLY A 109 3.21 2.78 2.58
N ALA A 110 3.93 1.77 2.13
CA ALA A 110 3.69 0.37 2.44
C ALA A 110 5.04 -0.35 2.55
N ILE A 111 5.13 -1.25 3.53
CA ILE A 111 6.28 -2.10 3.78
C ILE A 111 5.76 -3.53 3.92
N SER A 112 6.42 -4.51 3.31
CA SER A 112 6.13 -5.93 3.51
C SER A 112 7.39 -6.68 3.96
N GLN A 113 7.17 -7.86 4.52
CA GLN A 113 8.22 -8.85 4.72
C GLN A 113 8.06 -9.95 3.69
N HIS A 114 9.18 -10.54 3.31
CA HIS A 114 9.25 -11.71 2.44
C HIS A 114 10.11 -12.73 3.17
N ASP A 115 9.53 -13.90 3.47
CA ASP A 115 10.27 -15.00 4.09
C ASP A 115 10.69 -15.99 3.00
N VAL A 116 11.98 -16.32 2.99
CA VAL A 116 12.57 -17.35 2.14
C VAL A 116 12.82 -18.59 3.00
N ALA A 117 11.77 -19.09 3.67
CA ALA A 117 11.85 -20.39 4.30
C ALA A 117 11.81 -21.45 3.18
N PHE A 118 12.98 -22.00 2.87
CA PHE A 118 13.18 -23.19 2.04
C PHE A 118 12.76 -24.46 2.79
#